data_AF-A0A1Y1QE59-F1
#
_entry.id   AF-A0A1Y1QE59-F1
#
_cell.length_a   1.000
_cell.length_b   1.000
_cell.length_c   1.000
_cell.angle_alpha   90.00
_cell.angle_beta   90.00
_cell.angle_gamma   90.00
#
_symmetry.space_group_name_H-M   'P 1'
#
loop_
_entity.id
_entity.type
_entity.pdbx_description
1 polymer ?
#
loop_
_entity_poly.entity_id
_entity_poly.type
_entity_poly.pdbx_seq_one_letter_code
_entity_poly.pdbx_strand_id
1 'polypeptide(L)'
;KQQIAFAQTYFAMQTRKAELIEQRLLAAERVFARQKLAETEKELSQVIYEQTGENKNFALIRSKGDTALFGRPTQSMKAQWNVPDSRPLADFAPTIILKAKDFATEITIFNAREHKMKTEAAISSEHITNNRAVRKTLLERGIRPENLPPAEDVKKVERRLASEEKKVLRKPDVLDKE
;
A
#
# COMPACT_ATOMS: atom_id res chain seq x y z
N LYS A 1 1.84 45.31 -19.75
CA LYS A 1 1.39 44.03 -20.38
C LYS A 1 2.45 42.93 -20.29
N GLN A 2 3.71 43.15 -20.69
CA GLN A 2 4.79 42.13 -20.60
C GLN A 2 5.06 41.61 -19.18
N GLN A 3 5.10 42.47 -18.16
CA GLN A 3 5.31 42.05 -16.76
C GLN A 3 4.20 41.11 -16.26
N ILE A 4 2.95 41.33 -16.68
CA ILE A 4 1.81 40.48 -16.33
C ILE A 4 1.95 39.11 -17.02
N ALA A 5 2.32 39.09 -18.30
CA ALA A 5 2.57 37.85 -19.03
C ALA A 5 3.75 37.06 -18.43
N PHE A 6 4.83 37.74 -18.02
CA PHE A 6 5.96 37.13 -17.33
C PHE A 6 5.54 36.51 -15.98
N ALA A 7 4.78 37.24 -15.17
CA ALA A 7 4.27 36.74 -13.90
C ALA A 7 3.37 35.50 -14.11
N GLN A 8 2.47 35.53 -15.09
CA GLN A 8 1.61 34.39 -15.43
C GLN A 8 2.42 33.15 -15.82
N THR A 9 3.40 33.29 -16.72
CA THR A 9 4.28 32.19 -17.11
C THR A 9 5.10 31.66 -15.94
N TYR A 10 5.63 32.55 -15.09
CA TYR A 10 6.36 32.15 -13.89
C TYR A 10 5.48 31.32 -12.94
N PHE A 11 4.27 31.81 -12.61
CA PHE A 11 3.36 31.07 -11.75
C PHE A 11 2.95 29.73 -12.36
N ALA A 12 2.62 29.68 -13.66
CA ALA A 12 2.30 28.42 -14.34
C ALA A 12 3.43 27.39 -14.20
N MET A 13 4.69 27.81 -14.39
CA MET A 13 5.85 26.93 -14.22
C MET A 13 6.06 26.49 -12.76
N GLN A 14 5.92 27.40 -11.78
CA GLN A 14 6.10 27.05 -10.37
C GLN A 14 5.01 26.10 -9.87
N THR A 15 3.75 26.38 -10.21
CA THR A 15 2.63 25.49 -9.89
C THR A 15 2.84 24.11 -10.51
N ARG A 16 3.27 24.05 -11.78
CA ARG A 16 3.55 22.77 -12.43
C ARG A 16 4.66 21.99 -11.74
N LYS A 17 5.72 22.66 -11.28
CA LYS A 17 6.79 22.01 -10.51
C LYS A 17 6.27 21.48 -9.17
N ALA A 18 5.45 22.24 -8.46
CA ALA A 18 4.87 21.84 -7.18
C ALA A 18 3.98 20.60 -7.34
N GLU A 19 3.10 20.57 -8.35
CA GLU A 19 2.25 19.41 -8.67
C GLU A 19 3.07 18.14 -8.92
N LEU A 20 4.17 18.25 -9.69
CA LEU A 20 5.04 17.10 -9.98
C LEU A 20 5.76 16.59 -8.72
N ILE A 21 6.18 17.49 -7.83
CA ILE A 21 6.79 17.12 -6.54
C ILE A 21 5.77 16.40 -5.66
N GLU A 22 4.54 16.93 -5.56
CA GLU A 22 3.45 16.31 -4.80
C GLU A 22 3.14 14.91 -5.32
N GLN A 23 2.97 14.75 -6.64
CA GLN A 23 2.74 13.45 -7.27
C GLN A 23 3.88 12.46 -6.95
N ARG A 24 5.13 12.92 -6.95
CA ARG A 24 6.29 12.09 -6.61
C ARG A 24 6.29 11.66 -5.14
N LEU A 25 5.93 12.57 -4.22
CA LEU A 25 5.84 12.27 -2.79
C LEU A 25 4.74 11.23 -2.51
N LEU A 26 3.55 11.40 -3.09
CA LEU A 26 2.45 10.44 -2.95
C LEU A 26 2.81 9.06 -3.54
N ALA A 27 3.50 9.04 -4.68
CA ALA A 27 3.99 7.81 -5.29
C ALA A 27 5.02 7.10 -4.39
N ALA A 28 5.97 7.84 -3.82
CA ALA A 28 6.99 7.31 -2.91
C ALA A 28 6.38 6.77 -1.61
N GLU A 29 5.42 7.51 -1.02
CA GLU A 29 4.71 7.08 0.17
C GLU A 29 3.99 5.74 -0.06
N ARG A 30 3.37 5.57 -1.22
CA ARG A 30 2.69 4.30 -1.55
C ARG A 30 3.65 3.13 -1.69
N VAL A 31 4.78 3.36 -2.37
CA VAL A 31 5.84 2.34 -2.50
C VAL A 31 6.35 1.94 -1.12
N PHE A 32 6.61 2.92 -0.26
CA PHE A 32 7.04 2.68 1.12
C PHE A 32 5.98 1.90 1.91
N ALA A 33 4.71 2.30 1.87
CA ALA A 33 3.62 1.60 2.53
C ALA A 33 3.48 0.14 2.06
N ARG A 34 3.72 -0.14 0.77
CA ARG A 34 3.68 -1.50 0.22
C ARG A 34 4.86 -2.35 0.71
N GLN A 35 6.05 -1.76 0.79
CA GLN A 35 7.25 -2.42 1.31
C GLN A 35 7.08 -2.76 2.79
N LYS A 36 6.61 -1.79 3.57
CA LYS A 36 6.32 -1.98 5.00
C LYS A 36 5.30 -3.09 5.23
N LEU A 37 4.18 -3.09 4.48
CA LEU A 37 3.21 -4.19 4.55
C LEU A 37 3.82 -5.56 4.22
N ALA A 38 4.74 -5.65 3.24
CA ALA A 38 5.42 -6.92 2.95
C ALA A 38 6.31 -7.39 4.10
N GLU A 39 7.00 -6.47 4.76
CA GLU A 39 7.83 -6.77 5.94
C GLU A 39 6.98 -7.26 7.10
N THR A 40 5.89 -6.55 7.40
CA THR A 40 4.97 -6.91 8.47
C THR A 40 4.23 -8.22 8.18
N GLU A 41 3.82 -8.48 6.93
CA GLU A 41 3.26 -9.79 6.53
C GLU A 41 4.28 -10.92 6.70
N LYS A 42 5.57 -10.67 6.42
CA LYS A 42 6.65 -11.64 6.63
C LYS A 42 6.85 -11.92 8.12
N GLU A 43 6.81 -10.88 8.96
CA GLU A 43 6.89 -11.02 10.41
C GLU A 43 5.71 -11.83 10.98
N LEU A 44 4.47 -11.56 10.53
CA LEU A 44 3.32 -12.35 10.94
C LEU A 44 3.49 -13.82 10.55
N SER A 45 3.98 -14.10 9.34
CA SER A 45 4.28 -15.47 8.91
C SER A 45 5.30 -16.15 9.82
N GLN A 46 6.32 -15.42 10.27
CA GLN A 46 7.32 -15.93 11.21
C GLN A 46 6.71 -16.23 12.57
N VAL A 47 5.88 -15.32 13.11
CA VAL A 47 5.20 -15.52 14.40
C VAL A 47 4.28 -16.75 14.36
N ILE A 48 3.51 -16.92 13.29
CA ILE A 48 2.66 -18.11 13.12
C ILE A 48 3.51 -19.38 13.16
N TYR A 49 4.63 -19.40 12.43
CA TYR A 49 5.52 -20.56 12.40
C TYR A 49 6.11 -20.86 13.78
N GLU A 50 6.63 -19.86 14.47
CA GLU A 50 7.23 -20.00 15.80
C GLU A 50 6.23 -20.53 16.85
N GLN A 51 4.96 -20.13 16.75
CA GLN A 51 3.95 -20.46 17.74
C GLN A 51 3.18 -21.76 17.45
N THR A 52 3.03 -22.11 16.18
CA THR A 52 2.22 -23.27 15.76
C THR A 52 3.06 -24.45 15.26
N GLY A 53 4.33 -24.22 14.90
CA GLY A 53 5.18 -25.21 14.23
C GLY A 53 4.76 -25.50 12.78
N GLU A 54 3.74 -24.82 12.26
CA GLU A 54 3.19 -25.04 10.92
C GLU A 54 3.33 -23.79 10.05
N ASN A 55 3.77 -23.98 8.81
CA ASN A 55 3.91 -22.89 7.83
C ASN A 55 2.79 -22.88 6.77
N LYS A 56 1.84 -23.83 6.84
CA LYS A 56 0.94 -24.13 5.70
C LYS A 56 -0.24 -23.17 5.52
N ASN A 57 -0.47 -22.24 6.44
CA ASN A 57 -1.75 -21.51 6.49
C ASN A 57 -1.68 -19.98 6.39
N PHE A 58 -0.50 -19.37 6.20
CA PHE A 58 -0.42 -17.90 6.11
C PHE A 58 -1.27 -17.32 4.96
N ALA A 59 -1.24 -17.95 3.79
CA ALA A 59 -2.05 -17.51 2.65
C ALA A 59 -3.56 -17.55 2.95
N LEU A 60 -4.01 -18.54 3.73
CA LEU A 60 -5.40 -18.67 4.16
C LEU A 60 -5.76 -17.57 5.17
N ILE A 61 -4.92 -17.35 6.18
CA ILE A 61 -5.11 -16.28 7.18
C ILE A 61 -5.18 -14.92 6.48
N ARG A 62 -4.25 -14.64 5.57
CA ARG A 62 -4.25 -13.38 4.79
C ARG A 62 -5.53 -13.22 3.96
N SER A 63 -5.99 -14.28 3.31
CA SER A 63 -7.25 -14.28 2.54
C SER A 63 -8.49 -14.03 3.43
N LYS A 64 -8.51 -14.61 4.63
CA LYS A 64 -9.55 -14.34 5.64
C LYS A 64 -9.49 -12.88 6.12
N GLY A 65 -8.29 -12.31 6.29
CA GLY A 65 -8.06 -10.90 6.58
C GLY A 65 -8.59 -9.98 5.48
N ASP A 66 -8.28 -10.27 4.22
CA ASP A 66 -8.84 -9.55 3.06
C ASP A 66 -10.37 -9.60 3.07
N THR A 67 -10.94 -10.78 3.29
CA THR A 67 -12.40 -10.95 3.36
C THR A 67 -13.01 -10.12 4.49
N ALA A 68 -12.36 -10.06 5.64
CA ALA A 68 -12.77 -9.24 6.78
C ALA A 68 -12.67 -7.73 6.49
N LEU A 69 -11.64 -7.29 5.75
CA LEU A 69 -11.41 -5.89 5.45
C LEU A 69 -12.30 -5.37 4.31
N PHE A 70 -12.48 -6.15 3.24
CA PHE A 70 -13.23 -5.75 2.04
C PHE A 70 -14.68 -6.23 2.05
N GLY A 71 -15.04 -7.18 2.93
CA GLY A 71 -16.32 -7.89 2.83
C GLY A 71 -16.42 -8.78 1.58
N ARG A 72 -15.30 -9.00 0.89
CA ARG A 72 -15.19 -9.78 -0.36
C ARG A 72 -13.91 -10.62 -0.33
N PRO A 73 -13.92 -11.85 -0.86
CA PRO A 73 -12.70 -12.65 -1.00
C PRO A 73 -11.66 -11.95 -1.89
N THR A 74 -10.37 -12.24 -1.66
CA THR A 74 -9.26 -11.67 -2.44
C THR A 74 -9.47 -11.83 -3.95
N GLN A 75 -9.97 -12.97 -4.42
CA GLN A 75 -10.22 -13.21 -5.85
C GLN A 75 -11.30 -12.31 -6.44
N SER A 76 -12.36 -12.04 -5.68
CA SER A 76 -13.40 -11.09 -6.10
C SER A 76 -12.85 -9.68 -6.21
N MET A 77 -11.99 -9.27 -5.26
CA MET A 77 -11.30 -7.99 -5.32
C MET A 77 -10.33 -7.91 -6.52
N LYS A 78 -9.60 -8.98 -6.82
CA LYS A 78 -8.73 -9.03 -8.00
C LYS A 78 -9.52 -8.85 -9.29
N ALA A 79 -10.64 -9.54 -9.43
CA ALA A 79 -11.52 -9.39 -10.58
C ALA A 79 -12.05 -7.96 -10.71
N GLN A 80 -12.50 -7.35 -9.61
CA GLN A 80 -13.00 -5.97 -9.60
C GLN A 80 -11.94 -4.93 -9.98
N TRP A 81 -10.69 -5.15 -9.56
CA TRP A 81 -9.57 -4.25 -9.84
C TRP A 81 -8.76 -4.64 -11.08
N ASN A 82 -9.20 -5.66 -11.84
CA ASN A 82 -8.48 -6.20 -13.00
C ASN A 82 -7.01 -6.56 -12.69
N VAL A 83 -6.77 -7.14 -11.51
CA VAL A 83 -5.44 -7.56 -11.07
C VAL A 83 -5.13 -8.95 -11.64
N PRO A 84 -3.99 -9.16 -12.32
CA PRO A 84 -3.59 -10.48 -12.80
C PRO A 84 -3.47 -11.50 -11.66
N ASP A 85 -3.85 -12.75 -11.90
CA ASP A 85 -3.84 -13.81 -10.88
C ASP A 85 -2.45 -14.04 -10.28
N SER A 86 -1.40 -13.88 -11.09
CA SER A 86 0.00 -14.01 -10.68
C SER A 86 0.49 -12.88 -9.78
N ARG A 87 -0.27 -11.78 -9.66
CA ARG A 87 0.13 -10.59 -8.90
C ARG A 87 -0.64 -10.49 -7.57
N PRO A 88 0.00 -10.02 -6.49
CA PRO A 88 -0.69 -9.69 -5.24
C PRO A 88 -1.71 -8.56 -5.42
N LEU A 89 -2.87 -8.67 -4.76
CA LEU A 89 -3.87 -7.60 -4.71
C LEU A 89 -3.28 -6.29 -4.15
N ALA A 90 -2.39 -6.39 -3.15
CA ALA A 90 -1.74 -5.26 -2.50
C ALA A 90 -0.91 -4.41 -3.48
N ASP A 91 -0.42 -4.96 -4.59
CA ASP A 91 0.37 -4.20 -5.57
C ASP A 91 -0.46 -3.11 -6.29
N PHE A 92 -1.79 -3.23 -6.23
CA PHE A 92 -2.76 -2.33 -6.86
C PHE A 92 -3.62 -1.60 -5.81
N ALA A 93 -3.37 -1.83 -4.52
CA ALA A 93 -4.11 -1.19 -3.46
C ALA A 93 -3.72 0.31 -3.32
N PRO A 94 -4.69 1.19 -3.04
CA PRO A 94 -4.40 2.56 -2.60
C PRO A 94 -3.61 2.60 -1.29
N THR A 95 -2.85 3.68 -1.06
CA THR A 95 -2.00 3.85 0.14
C THR A 95 -2.76 3.65 1.45
N ILE A 96 -4.00 4.16 1.54
CA ILE A 96 -4.82 4.00 2.73
C ILE A 96 -5.17 2.54 3.04
N ILE A 97 -5.37 1.71 2.00
CA ILE A 97 -5.64 0.28 2.15
C ILE A 97 -4.38 -0.47 2.56
N LEU A 98 -3.22 -0.10 2.01
CA LEU A 98 -1.95 -0.66 2.43
C LEU A 98 -1.70 -0.41 3.93
N LYS A 99 -1.87 0.83 4.38
CA LYS A 99 -1.73 1.23 5.79
C LYS A 99 -2.77 0.56 6.70
N ALA A 100 -4.01 0.40 6.23
CA ALA A 100 -5.07 -0.29 6.97
C ALA A 100 -4.72 -1.78 7.18
N LYS A 101 -4.26 -2.46 6.13
CA LYS A 101 -3.80 -3.86 6.22
C LYS A 101 -2.59 -4.01 7.12
N ASP A 102 -1.63 -3.10 6.98
CA ASP A 102 -0.41 -3.07 7.79
C ASP A 102 -0.77 -2.96 9.27
N PHE A 103 -1.58 -1.97 9.64
CA PHE A 103 -2.03 -1.78 11.02
C PHE A 103 -2.79 -2.98 11.59
N ALA A 104 -3.73 -3.58 10.83
CA ALA A 104 -4.42 -4.78 11.27
C ALA A 104 -3.46 -5.97 11.50
N THR A 105 -2.40 -6.05 10.69
CA THR A 105 -1.37 -7.10 10.77
C THR A 105 -0.46 -6.87 11.98
N GLU A 106 -0.02 -5.63 12.23
CA GLU A 106 0.74 -5.23 13.42
C GLU A 106 -0.01 -5.57 14.72
N ILE A 107 -1.30 -5.24 14.82
CA ILE A 107 -2.12 -5.61 16.00
C ILE A 107 -2.17 -7.14 16.16
N THR A 108 -2.31 -7.87 15.06
CA THR A 108 -2.34 -9.34 15.09
C THR A 108 -1.03 -9.91 15.62
N ILE A 109 0.11 -9.39 15.15
CA ILE A 109 1.44 -9.79 15.62
C ILE A 109 1.60 -9.52 17.11
N PHE A 110 1.23 -8.31 17.54
CA PHE A 110 1.30 -7.90 18.94
C PHE A 110 0.46 -8.83 19.82
N ASN A 111 -0.83 -9.00 19.50
CA ASN A 111 -1.74 -9.83 20.30
C ASN A 111 -1.38 -11.32 20.27
N ALA A 112 -0.90 -11.84 19.13
CA ALA A 112 -0.45 -13.23 19.03
C ALA A 112 0.72 -13.51 19.99
N ARG A 113 1.69 -12.59 20.06
CA ARG A 113 2.83 -12.68 21.00
C ARG A 113 2.39 -12.53 22.45
N GLU A 114 1.67 -11.46 22.78
CA GLU A 114 1.22 -11.15 24.14
C GLU A 114 0.38 -12.28 24.74
N HIS A 115 -0.56 -12.83 23.97
CA HIS A 115 -1.45 -13.89 24.43
C HIS A 115 -0.91 -15.30 24.17
N LYS A 116 0.33 -15.43 23.66
CA LYS A 116 1.00 -16.70 23.36
C LYS A 116 0.10 -17.66 22.58
N MET A 117 -0.58 -17.16 21.55
CA MET A 117 -1.52 -17.95 20.74
C MET A 117 -0.79 -19.14 20.11
N LYS A 118 -1.26 -20.37 20.33
CA LYS A 118 -0.56 -21.60 19.90
C LYS A 118 -1.15 -22.30 18.68
N THR A 119 -2.25 -21.78 18.14
CA THR A 119 -2.99 -22.44 17.05
C THR A 119 -3.27 -21.48 15.91
N GLU A 120 -3.30 -22.02 14.69
CA GLU A 120 -3.68 -21.27 13.49
C GLU A 120 -5.07 -20.65 13.64
N ALA A 121 -6.02 -21.40 14.20
CA ALA A 121 -7.39 -20.91 14.40
C ALA A 121 -7.44 -19.69 15.33
N ALA A 122 -6.63 -19.65 16.39
CA ALA A 122 -6.57 -18.50 17.30
C ALA A 122 -6.01 -17.26 16.59
N ILE A 123 -4.87 -17.39 15.91
CA ILE A 123 -4.25 -16.27 15.17
C ILE A 123 -5.15 -15.82 14.01
N SER A 124 -5.82 -16.77 13.34
CA SER A 124 -6.76 -16.47 12.26
C SER A 124 -7.97 -15.69 12.76
N SER A 125 -8.53 -16.06 13.91
CA SER A 125 -9.66 -15.34 14.53
C SER A 125 -9.27 -13.94 14.96
N GLU A 126 -8.07 -13.80 15.54
CA GLU A 126 -7.48 -12.51 15.89
C GLU A 126 -7.34 -11.62 14.66
N HIS A 127 -6.73 -12.15 13.59
CA HIS A 127 -6.53 -11.43 12.34
C HIS A 127 -7.85 -10.97 11.69
N ILE A 128 -8.87 -11.83 11.69
CA ILE A 128 -10.22 -11.48 11.21
C ILE A 128 -10.82 -10.34 12.05
N THR A 129 -10.69 -10.43 13.38
CA THR A 129 -11.25 -9.44 14.31
C THR A 129 -10.61 -8.07 14.10
N ASN A 130 -9.28 -8.04 13.99
CA ASN A 130 -8.54 -6.81 13.73
C ASN A 130 -8.89 -6.18 12.38
N ASN A 131 -8.99 -6.97 11.31
CA ASN A 131 -9.40 -6.45 10.00
C ASN A 131 -10.85 -5.95 9.99
N ARG A 132 -11.77 -6.60 10.72
CA ARG A 132 -13.14 -6.10 10.91
C ARG A 132 -13.17 -4.78 11.67
N ALA A 133 -12.35 -4.64 12.72
CA ALA A 133 -12.24 -3.40 13.47
C ALA A 133 -11.73 -2.25 12.58
N VAL A 134 -10.66 -2.49 11.82
CA VAL A 134 -10.13 -1.52 10.85
C VAL A 134 -11.18 -1.17 9.78
N ARG A 135 -11.89 -2.17 9.23
CA ARG A 135 -13.00 -1.95 8.29
C ARG A 135 -14.08 -1.05 8.89
N LYS A 136 -14.49 -1.32 10.13
CA LYS A 136 -15.51 -0.52 10.83
C LYS A 136 -15.08 0.94 10.91
N THR A 137 -13.84 1.21 11.32
CA THR A 137 -13.28 2.56 11.38
C THR A 137 -13.30 3.25 10.01
N LEU A 138 -12.92 2.55 8.93
CA LEU A 138 -12.97 3.10 7.58
C LEU A 138 -14.40 3.46 7.17
N LEU A 139 -15.36 2.57 7.42
CA LEU A 139 -16.77 2.80 7.09
C LEU A 139 -17.37 3.98 7.88
N GLU A 140 -17.05 4.12 9.16
CA GLU A 140 -17.47 5.26 9.99
C GLU A 140 -16.96 6.61 9.46
N ARG A 141 -15.84 6.59 8.73
CA ARG A 141 -15.27 7.77 8.06
C ARG A 141 -15.71 7.91 6.60
N GLY A 142 -16.70 7.13 6.16
CA GLY A 142 -17.22 7.17 4.79
C GLY A 142 -16.29 6.51 3.76
N ILE A 143 -15.24 5.81 4.20
CA ILE A 143 -14.29 5.13 3.33
C ILE A 143 -14.70 3.67 3.21
N ARG A 144 -15.15 3.26 2.03
CA ARG A 144 -15.58 1.89 1.76
C ARG A 144 -14.49 1.12 1.01
N PRO A 145 -13.72 0.23 1.66
CA PRO A 145 -12.52 -0.38 1.09
C PRO A 145 -12.73 -1.05 -0.27
N GLU A 146 -13.84 -1.76 -0.42
CA GLU A 146 -14.21 -2.49 -1.63
C GLU A 146 -14.61 -1.60 -2.80
N ASN A 147 -14.93 -0.32 -2.55
CA ASN A 147 -15.34 0.62 -3.59
C ASN A 147 -14.22 1.57 -4.02
N LEU A 148 -13.06 1.53 -3.36
CA LEU A 148 -11.95 2.38 -3.74
C LEU A 148 -11.40 1.95 -5.11
N PRO A 149 -11.03 2.92 -5.97
CA PRO A 149 -10.43 2.62 -7.26
C PRO A 149 -9.05 1.98 -7.05
N PRO A 150 -8.64 1.04 -7.92
CA PRO A 150 -7.29 0.51 -7.88
C PRO A 150 -6.27 1.60 -8.25
N ALA A 151 -5.10 1.51 -7.65
CA ALA A 151 -3.95 2.32 -8.02
C ALA A 151 -3.12 1.62 -9.10
N GLU A 152 -2.26 2.38 -9.80
CA GLU A 152 -1.28 1.84 -10.75
C GLU A 152 -0.44 0.73 -10.10
N ASP A 153 -0.02 -0.27 -10.86
CA ASP A 153 0.93 -1.28 -10.37
C ASP A 153 2.14 -0.64 -9.66
N VAL A 154 2.32 -0.95 -8.38
CA VAL A 154 3.41 -0.42 -7.54
C VAL A 154 4.79 -0.69 -8.14
N LYS A 155 5.00 -1.80 -8.85
CA LYS A 155 6.28 -2.12 -9.50
C LYS A 155 6.59 -1.21 -10.68
N LYS A 156 5.56 -0.72 -11.38
CA LYS A 156 5.74 0.32 -12.41
C LYS A 156 6.14 1.65 -11.76
N VAL A 157 5.50 1.99 -10.64
CA VAL A 157 5.81 3.21 -9.90
C VAL A 157 7.22 3.19 -9.32
N GLU A 158 7.64 2.09 -8.69
CA GLU A 158 9.02 1.88 -8.22
C GLU A 158 10.05 2.14 -9.34
N ARG A 159 9.83 1.55 -10.53
CA ARG A 159 10.72 1.73 -11.68
C ARG A 159 10.75 3.17 -12.16
N ARG A 160 9.59 3.85 -12.20
CA ARG A 160 9.48 5.26 -12.59
C ARG A 160 10.29 6.14 -11.63
N LEU A 161 10.07 5.99 -10.32
CA LEU A 161 10.80 6.73 -9.28
C LEU A 161 12.32 6.51 -9.38
N ALA A 162 12.77 5.27 -9.52
CA ALA A 162 14.19 4.94 -9.67
C ALA A 162 14.80 5.53 -10.95
N SER A 163 14.03 5.59 -12.05
CA SER A 163 14.49 6.19 -13.30
C SER A 163 14.62 7.72 -13.20
N GLU A 164 13.68 8.37 -12.50
CA GLU A 164 13.69 9.81 -12.27
C GLU A 164 14.84 10.23 -11.36
N GLU A 165 15.10 9.46 -10.30
CA GLU A 165 16.25 9.68 -9.43
C GLU A 165 17.58 9.60 -10.20
N LYS A 166 17.73 8.61 -11.09
CA LYS A 166 18.90 8.51 -11.97
C LYS A 166 19.03 9.69 -12.93
N LYS A 167 17.92 10.25 -13.42
CA LYS A 167 17.93 11.45 -14.28
C LYS A 167 18.36 12.70 -13.53
N VAL A 168 17.96 12.85 -12.26
CA VAL A 168 18.38 13.98 -11.41
C VAL A 168 19.86 13.91 -11.07
N LEU A 169 20.40 12.69 -10.88
CA LEU A 169 21.82 12.47 -10.60
C LEU A 169 22.73 12.64 -11.83
N ARG A 170 22.18 12.57 -13.05
CA ARG A 170 22.91 12.95 -14.27
C ARG A 170 22.90 14.47 -14.36
N LYS A 171 24.09 15.07 -14.54
CA LYS A 171 24.25 16.53 -14.70
C LYS A 171 23.22 17.08 -15.69
N PRO A 172 22.61 18.25 -15.45
CA PRO A 172 21.79 18.89 -16.47
C PRO A 172 22.63 19.08 -17.73
N ASP A 173 22.04 18.80 -18.89
CA ASP A 173 22.66 19.13 -20.17
C ASP A 173 23.07 20.61 -20.12
N VAL A 174 24.34 20.86 -20.43
CA VAL A 174 24.88 22.21 -20.50
C VAL A 174 24.01 22.93 -21.52
N LEU A 175 23.33 24.01 -21.11
CA LEU A 175 22.70 24.92 -22.06
C LEU A 175 23.82 25.40 -22.97
N ASP A 176 23.83 24.92 -24.22
CA ASP A 176 24.72 25.44 -25.25
C ASP A 176 24.47 26.95 -25.31
N LYS A 177 25.53 27.70 -24.98
CA LYS A 177 25.52 29.15 -25.07
C LYS A 177 25.60 29.51 -26.55
N GLU A 178 24.46 29.82 -27.14
CA GLU A 178 24.39 30.69 -28.32
C GLU A 178 24.56 32.17 -27.91
#